data_AF-A0A2N5YPK8-F1
#
_entry.id   AF-A0A2N5YPK8-F1
#
_cell.length_a   1.000
_cell.length_b   1.000
_cell.length_c   1.000
_cell.angle_alpha   90.00
_cell.angle_beta   90.00
_cell.angle_gamma   90.00
#
_symmetry.space_group_name_H-M   'P 1'
#
loop_
_entity.id
_entity.type
_entity.pdbx_description
1 polymer ?
#
loop_
_entity_poly.entity_id
_entity_poly.type
_entity_poly.pdbx_seq_one_letter_code
_entity_poly.pdbx_strand_id
1 'polypeptide(L)'
;MNIASYNVYKEITPGNYSLLGNVPFADDPEYIDYATDPNATAAKYKISFVDNSGIESEMSPYHQTICLGVSQGVPETTMTLLWSPYEDESGDFVPDYYYIHRGTEADNMTLHDSVQGTFILYNDINVLNTYYYKVS
;
A
#
# COMPACT_ATOMS: atom_id res chain seq x y z
N MET A 1 -27.17 15.19 0.69
CA MET A 1 -26.69 14.32 -0.40
C MET A 1 -26.69 12.90 0.14
N ASN A 2 -27.32 11.95 -0.55
CA ASN A 2 -27.38 10.56 -0.10
C ASN A 2 -26.55 9.73 -1.09
N ILE A 3 -25.51 9.08 -0.60
CA ILE A 3 -24.53 8.35 -1.41
C ILE A 3 -25.13 6.99 -1.77
N ALA A 4 -25.05 6.63 -3.05
CA ALA A 4 -25.48 5.35 -3.56
C ALA A 4 -24.34 4.33 -3.56
N SER A 5 -23.13 4.76 -3.93
CA SER A 5 -21.96 3.89 -4.10
C SER A 5 -20.66 4.67 -4.18
N TYR A 6 -19.54 3.96 -4.08
CA TYR A 6 -18.19 4.47 -4.31
C TYR A 6 -17.56 3.81 -5.52
N ASN A 7 -16.99 4.60 -6.42
CA ASN A 7 -16.17 4.07 -7.52
C ASN A 7 -14.71 4.04 -7.08
N VAL A 8 -14.03 2.95 -7.41
CA VAL A 8 -12.59 2.75 -7.14
C VAL A 8 -11.84 2.76 -8.45
N TYR A 9 -10.82 3.59 -8.53
CA TYR A 9 -10.01 3.81 -9.71
C TYR A 9 -8.54 3.47 -9.44
N LYS A 10 -7.83 3.01 -10.46
CA LYS A 10 -6.39 2.76 -10.42
C LYS A 10 -5.67 3.49 -11.55
N GLU A 11 -4.50 4.03 -11.24
CA GLU A 11 -3.64 4.65 -12.24
C GLU A 11 -3.12 3.61 -13.25
N ILE A 12 -3.31 3.88 -14.54
CA ILE A 12 -2.85 3.01 -15.64
C ILE A 12 -1.68 3.61 -16.42
N THR A 13 -1.61 4.94 -16.44
CA THR A 13 -0.47 5.73 -16.92
C THR A 13 -0.40 6.99 -16.04
N PRO A 14 0.75 7.68 -15.94
CA PRO A 14 0.89 8.81 -15.03
C PRO A 14 -0.24 9.86 -15.20
N GLY A 15 -1.01 10.06 -14.14
CA GLY A 15 -2.15 10.98 -14.10
C GLY A 15 -3.46 10.47 -14.72
N ASN A 16 -3.48 9.29 -15.32
CA ASN A 16 -4.68 8.71 -15.94
C ASN A 16 -5.17 7.49 -15.16
N TYR A 17 -6.43 7.53 -14.77
CA TYR A 17 -7.06 6.56 -13.89
C TYR A 17 -8.18 5.81 -14.62
N SER A 18 -8.23 4.49 -14.46
CA SER A 18 -9.29 3.61 -14.97
C SER A 18 -10.16 3.11 -13.83
N LEU A 19 -11.47 3.02 -14.06
CA LEU A 19 -12.40 2.41 -13.12
C LEU A 19 -12.05 0.93 -12.95
N LEU A 20 -11.86 0.50 -11.71
CA LEU A 20 -11.67 -0.91 -11.34
C LEU A 20 -12.97 -1.56 -10.87
N GLY A 21 -13.78 -0.81 -10.12
CA GLY A 21 -15.00 -1.33 -9.54
C GLY A 21 -15.86 -0.29 -8.86
N ASN A 22 -17.03 -0.75 -8.43
CA ASN A 22 -18.02 0.04 -7.71
C ASN A 22 -18.43 -0.74 -6.45
N VAL A 23 -18.44 -0.06 -5.31
CA VAL A 23 -18.87 -0.60 -4.02
C VAL A 23 -20.14 0.12 -3.60
N PRO A 24 -21.31 -0.56 -3.57
CA PRO A 24 -22.55 0.02 -3.06
C PRO A 24 -22.40 0.56 -1.64
N PHE A 25 -23.05 1.67 -1.31
CA PHE A 25 -23.02 2.27 0.03
C PHE A 25 -23.59 1.33 1.12
N ALA A 26 -24.45 0.39 0.72
CA ALA A 26 -25.05 -0.59 1.63
C ALA A 26 -24.14 -1.79 1.93
N ASP A 27 -23.06 -1.97 1.17
CA ASP A 27 -22.11 -3.07 1.34
C ASP A 27 -20.95 -2.65 2.27
N ASP A 28 -20.09 -3.61 2.61
CA ASP A 28 -18.87 -3.30 3.36
C ASP A 28 -17.99 -2.33 2.54
N PRO A 29 -17.43 -1.27 3.16
CA PRO A 29 -16.70 -0.22 2.45
C PRO A 29 -15.26 -0.66 2.09
N GLU A 30 -15.14 -1.83 1.48
CA GLU A 30 -13.88 -2.46 1.09
C GLU A 30 -13.92 -2.84 -0.39
N TYR A 31 -12.79 -2.63 -1.07
CA TYR A 31 -12.56 -3.14 -2.40
C TYR A 31 -11.20 -3.82 -2.46
N ILE A 32 -11.17 -5.05 -2.99
CA ILE A 32 -9.94 -5.82 -3.16
C ILE A 32 -9.59 -5.89 -4.64
N ASP A 33 -8.47 -5.28 -5.02
CA ASP A 33 -7.91 -5.41 -6.36
C ASP A 33 -7.07 -6.70 -6.46
N TYR A 34 -7.70 -7.78 -6.96
CA TYR A 34 -7.05 -9.07 -7.19
C TYR A 34 -6.14 -9.11 -8.43
N ALA A 35 -6.14 -8.07 -9.28
CA ALA A 35 -5.33 -8.04 -10.50
C ALA A 35 -3.95 -7.43 -10.27
N THR A 36 -3.75 -6.73 -9.15
CA THR A 36 -2.46 -6.16 -8.76
C THR A 36 -1.61 -7.18 -8.01
N ASP A 37 -0.36 -7.37 -8.43
CA ASP A 37 0.64 -8.08 -7.64
C ASP A 37 1.42 -7.06 -6.77
N PRO A 38 1.16 -7.02 -5.45
CA PRO A 38 1.85 -6.08 -4.55
C PRO A 38 3.34 -6.39 -4.37
N ASN A 39 3.81 -7.56 -4.79
CA ASN A 39 5.24 -7.90 -4.76
C ASN A 39 6.00 -7.37 -5.99
N ALA A 40 5.28 -6.99 -7.05
CA ALA A 40 5.88 -6.54 -8.29
C ALA A 40 6.05 -5.01 -8.34
N THR A 41 5.04 -4.26 -7.91
CA THR A 41 5.07 -2.79 -7.95
C THR A 41 4.03 -2.16 -7.04
N ALA A 42 4.25 -0.90 -6.67
CA ALA A 42 3.25 -0.08 -6.01
C ALA A 42 2.17 0.35 -7.00
N ALA A 43 0.98 0.60 -6.49
CA ALA A 43 -0.17 1.08 -7.24
C ALA A 43 -0.77 2.34 -6.57
N LYS A 44 -1.27 3.25 -7.42
CA LYS A 44 -2.01 4.45 -7.02
C LYS A 44 -3.51 4.27 -7.25
N TYR A 45 -4.30 4.61 -6.24
CA TYR A 45 -5.75 4.50 -6.29
C TYR A 45 -6.42 5.83 -5.95
N LYS A 46 -7.55 6.10 -6.60
CA LYS A 46 -8.46 7.20 -6.29
C LYS A 46 -9.86 6.66 -6.09
N ILE A 47 -10.66 7.36 -5.32
CA ILE A 47 -12.09 7.04 -5.15
C ILE A 47 -12.96 8.24 -5.49
N SER A 48 -14.18 8.00 -5.89
CA SER A 48 -15.24 9.00 -5.97
C SER A 48 -16.51 8.42 -5.36
N PHE A 49 -17.50 9.28 -5.08
CA PHE A 49 -18.83 8.81 -4.70
C PHE A 49 -19.83 9.13 -5.81
N VAL A 50 -20.86 8.29 -5.91
CA VAL A 50 -22.02 8.49 -6.78
C VAL A 50 -23.24 8.65 -5.89
N ASP A 51 -24.04 9.69 -6.12
CA ASP A 51 -25.28 9.91 -5.37
C ASP A 51 -26.45 9.07 -5.92
N ASN A 52 -27.58 9.06 -5.20
CA ASN A 52 -28.79 8.34 -5.64
C ASN A 52 -29.41 8.86 -6.96
N SER A 53 -28.96 10.01 -7.47
CA SER A 53 -29.36 10.54 -8.78
C SER A 53 -28.40 10.14 -9.90
N GLY A 54 -27.34 9.38 -9.58
CA GLY A 54 -26.33 8.93 -10.53
C GLY A 54 -25.27 10.00 -10.84
N ILE A 55 -25.19 11.07 -10.06
CA ILE A 55 -24.16 12.11 -10.22
C ILE A 55 -22.91 11.67 -9.46
N GLU A 56 -21.78 11.63 -10.17
CA GLU A 56 -20.46 11.30 -9.62
C GLU A 56 -19.71 12.56 -9.19
N SER A 57 -18.99 12.47 -8.07
CA SER A 57 -18.12 13.52 -7.56
C SER A 57 -16.82 13.65 -8.36
N GLU A 58 -16.02 14.68 -8.05
CA GLU A 58 -14.61 14.63 -8.39
C GLU A 58 -13.92 13.44 -7.68
N MET A 59 -12.88 12.91 -8.30
CA MET A 59 -12.04 11.87 -7.69
C MET A 59 -11.22 12.45 -6.54
N SER A 60 -10.98 11.66 -5.52
CA SER A 60 -10.11 11.98 -4.40
C SER A 60 -8.67 12.25 -4.86
N PRO A 61 -7.84 12.84 -3.98
CA PRO A 61 -6.40 12.68 -4.03
C PRO A 61 -6.04 11.18 -4.07
N TYR A 62 -4.97 10.81 -4.77
CA TYR A 62 -4.55 9.41 -4.79
C TYR A 62 -3.87 8.99 -3.49
N HIS A 63 -3.96 7.69 -3.20
CA HIS A 63 -3.07 7.01 -2.27
C HIS A 63 -2.20 5.99 -3.03
N GLN A 64 -0.89 6.02 -2.77
CA GLN A 64 0.08 5.05 -3.28
C GLN A 64 0.39 3.99 -2.23
N THR A 65 0.35 2.72 -2.65
CA THR A 65 0.72 1.58 -1.83
C THR A 65 2.25 1.41 -1.69
N ILE A 66 2.66 0.61 -0.71
CA ILE A 66 4.06 0.27 -0.47
C ILE A 66 4.42 -0.98 -1.29
N CYS A 67 5.55 -0.96 -1.99
CA CYS A 67 6.18 -2.13 -2.61
C CYS A 67 7.52 -2.37 -1.93
N LEU A 68 7.68 -3.55 -1.31
CA LEU A 68 8.90 -3.93 -0.60
C LEU A 68 9.81 -4.78 -1.49
N GLY A 69 11.05 -4.34 -1.65
CA GLY A 69 12.16 -5.12 -2.17
C GLY A 69 13.06 -5.61 -1.04
N VAL A 70 13.47 -6.88 -1.10
CA VAL A 70 14.43 -7.47 -0.17
C VAL A 70 15.62 -8.02 -0.97
N SER A 71 16.83 -7.70 -0.53
CA SER A 71 18.06 -8.18 -1.15
C SER A 71 19.09 -8.58 -0.10
N GLN A 72 19.95 -9.54 -0.42
CA GLN A 72 21.07 -9.89 0.44
C GLN A 72 22.15 -8.80 0.36
N GLY A 73 22.54 -8.28 1.53
CA GLY A 73 23.61 -7.31 1.69
C GLY A 73 24.98 -7.95 1.98
N VAL A 74 25.92 -7.14 2.46
CA VAL A 74 27.25 -7.56 2.89
C VAL A 74 27.47 -7.14 4.36
N PRO A 75 27.85 -8.04 5.27
CA PRO A 75 28.05 -9.49 5.08
C PRO A 75 26.76 -10.23 4.68
N GLU A 76 26.89 -11.47 4.22
CA GLU A 76 25.77 -12.31 3.75
C GLU A 76 24.63 -12.49 4.77
N THR A 77 24.91 -12.21 6.05
CA THR A 77 23.96 -12.22 7.17
C THR A 77 23.19 -10.90 7.32
N THR A 78 23.18 -10.05 6.28
CA THR A 78 22.43 -8.79 6.25
C THR A 78 21.36 -8.86 5.17
N MET A 79 20.09 -8.64 5.53
CA MET A 79 19.00 -8.45 4.59
C MET A 79 18.68 -6.96 4.47
N THR A 80 18.86 -6.41 3.28
CA THR A 80 18.52 -5.02 2.97
C THR A 80 17.08 -4.96 2.47
N LEU A 81 16.24 -4.29 3.25
CA LEU A 81 14.88 -3.94 2.91
C LEU A 81 14.87 -2.52 2.34
N LEU A 82 14.31 -2.35 1.14
CA LEU A 82 14.09 -1.07 0.49
C LEU A 82 12.66 -1.05 -0.04
N TRP A 83 11.89 -0.01 0.26
CA TRP A 83 10.50 0.07 -0.17
C TRP A 83 10.15 1.40 -0.82
N SER A 84 9.07 1.42 -1.60
CA SER A 84 8.44 2.67 -2.01
C SER A 84 7.70 3.29 -0.82
N PRO A 85 7.78 4.61 -0.62
CA PRO A 85 7.01 5.25 0.43
C PRO A 85 5.51 5.13 0.15
N TYR A 86 4.72 5.10 1.22
CA TYR A 86 3.31 5.42 1.14
C TYR A 86 3.18 6.91 0.80
N GLU A 87 2.41 7.23 -0.24
CA GLU A 87 2.15 8.61 -0.65
C GLU A 87 0.65 8.88 -0.58
N ASP A 88 0.30 10.04 -0.03
CA ASP A 88 -1.03 10.62 -0.07
C ASP A 88 -0.92 11.96 -0.82
N GLU A 89 -1.58 12.07 -1.97
CA GLU A 89 -1.54 13.27 -2.82
C GLU A 89 -2.09 14.51 -2.10
N SER A 90 -2.97 14.34 -1.11
CA SER A 90 -3.48 15.46 -0.30
C SER A 90 -2.41 16.05 0.61
N GLY A 91 -1.45 15.22 1.03
CA GLY A 91 -0.49 15.54 2.09
C GLY A 91 -1.08 15.51 3.51
N ASP A 92 -2.35 15.11 3.67
CA ASP A 92 -3.02 15.07 4.98
C ASP A 92 -2.47 13.93 5.85
N PHE A 93 -2.00 12.84 5.25
CA PHE A 93 -1.35 11.76 5.94
C PHE A 93 0.10 11.54 5.50
N VAL A 94 1.00 11.49 6.47
CA VAL A 94 2.39 11.05 6.32
C VAL A 94 2.68 10.06 7.45
N PRO A 95 3.23 8.87 7.16
CA PRO A 95 3.58 7.93 8.22
C PRO A 95 4.59 8.54 9.20
N ASP A 96 4.31 8.46 10.51
CA ASP A 96 5.32 8.79 11.54
C ASP A 96 6.45 7.76 11.56
N TYR A 97 6.08 6.50 11.33
CA TYR A 97 6.97 5.34 11.31
C TYR A 97 6.54 4.36 10.22
N TYR A 98 7.52 3.63 9.68
CA TYR A 98 7.29 2.36 9.03
C TYR A 98 7.62 1.24 10.01
N TYR A 99 6.72 0.28 10.15
CA TYR A 99 6.89 -0.89 11.00
C TYR A 99 7.40 -2.06 10.17
N ILE A 100 8.53 -2.63 10.58
CA ILE A 100 9.14 -3.79 9.97
C ILE A 100 8.65 -5.01 10.73
N HIS A 101 7.92 -5.87 10.05
CA HIS A 101 7.50 -7.15 10.58
C HIS A 101 8.33 -8.27 9.96
N ARG A 102 8.65 -9.29 10.77
CA ARG A 102 9.45 -10.45 10.37
C ARG A 102 8.84 -11.74 10.91
N GLY A 103 8.86 -12.80 10.12
CA GLY A 103 8.31 -14.11 10.46
C GLY A 103 9.02 -15.24 9.73
N THR A 104 8.95 -16.47 10.28
CA THR A 104 9.42 -17.67 9.57
C THR A 104 8.43 -18.15 8.51
N GLU A 105 7.19 -17.66 8.58
CA GLU A 105 6.09 -17.94 7.66
C GLU A 105 5.41 -16.61 7.29
N ALA A 106 4.84 -16.51 6.09
CA ALA A 106 4.27 -15.26 5.57
C ALA A 106 2.96 -14.84 6.26
N ASP A 107 2.22 -15.81 6.80
CA ASP A 107 0.98 -15.66 7.54
C ASP A 107 1.19 -15.47 9.06
N ASN A 108 2.42 -15.69 9.55
CA ASN A 108 2.76 -15.54 10.96
C ASN A 108 3.97 -14.62 11.14
N MET A 109 3.69 -13.32 11.19
CA MET A 109 4.69 -12.28 11.31
C MET A 109 4.54 -11.50 12.61
N THR A 110 5.67 -11.15 13.21
CA THR A 110 5.73 -10.33 14.42
C THR A 110 6.42 -9.00 14.16
N LEU A 111 6.07 -7.96 14.91
CA LEU A 111 6.80 -6.69 14.86
C LEU A 111 8.26 -6.95 15.25
N HIS A 112 9.18 -6.57 14.38
CA HIS A 112 10.62 -6.75 14.56
C HIS A 112 11.30 -5.43 14.92
N ASP A 113 11.01 -4.38 14.15
CA ASP A 113 11.59 -3.05 14.35
C ASP A 113 10.72 -1.97 13.70
N SER A 114 11.15 -0.71 13.79
CA SER A 114 10.55 0.42 13.08
C SER A 114 11.61 1.46 12.69
N VAL A 115 11.34 2.20 11.62
CA VAL A 115 12.13 3.39 11.25
C VAL A 115 11.20 4.59 11.14
N GLN A 116 11.71 5.81 11.31
CA GLN A 116 10.93 7.02 11.09
C GLN A 116 10.40 7.02 9.65
N GLY A 117 9.19 7.54 9.42
CA GLY A 117 8.50 7.46 8.13
C GLY A 117 9.15 8.24 6.98
N THR A 118 10.23 8.97 7.24
CA THR A 118 11.09 9.58 6.23
C THR A 118 12.16 8.63 5.68
N PHE A 119 12.41 7.50 6.34
CA PHE A 119 13.33 6.46 5.88
C PHE A 119 12.58 5.36 5.13
N ILE A 120 13.17 4.92 4.03
CA ILE A 120 12.64 3.86 3.17
C ILE A 120 13.56 2.65 3.08
N LEU A 121 14.57 2.58 3.96
CA LEU A 121 15.58 1.53 3.98
C LEU A 121 15.81 1.04 5.40
N TYR A 122 15.93 -0.27 5.55
CA TYR A 122 16.31 -0.93 6.79
C TYR A 122 17.25 -2.11 6.49
N ASN A 123 18.36 -2.22 7.23
CA ASN A 123 19.25 -3.38 7.16
C ASN A 123 19.01 -4.26 8.38
N ASP A 124 18.35 -5.40 8.18
CA ASP A 124 18.24 -6.44 9.19
C ASP A 124 19.57 -7.22 9.23
N ILE A 125 20.28 -7.10 10.34
CA ILE A 125 21.62 -7.69 10.53
C ILE A 125 21.55 -8.98 11.35
N ASN A 126 22.54 -9.85 11.16
CA ASN A 126 22.63 -11.16 11.83
C ASN A 126 21.46 -12.10 11.47
N VAL A 127 21.01 -12.03 10.22
CA VAL A 127 19.98 -12.92 9.65
C VAL A 127 20.66 -14.22 9.22
N LEU A 128 20.45 -15.29 10.01
CA LEU A 128 21.08 -16.60 9.79
C LEU A 128 20.14 -17.66 9.21
N ASN A 129 18.85 -17.33 9.05
CA ASN A 129 17.82 -18.19 8.48
C ASN A 129 17.01 -17.41 7.45
N THR A 130 16.21 -18.11 6.65
CA THR A 130 15.22 -17.49 5.78
C THR A 130 14.06 -16.92 6.60
N TYR A 131 13.71 -15.67 6.35
CA TYR A 131 12.54 -15.02 6.93
C TYR A 131 11.72 -14.32 5.85
N TYR A 132 10.44 -14.13 6.15
CA TYR A 132 9.51 -13.27 5.43
C TYR A 132 9.46 -11.90 6.11
N TYR A 133 9.27 -10.87 5.30
CA TYR A 133 9.21 -9.49 5.72
C TYR A 133 7.96 -8.81 5.18
N LYS A 134 7.40 -7.87 5.96
CA LYS A 134 6.46 -6.86 5.44
C LYS A 134 6.73 -5.53 6.14
N VAL A 135 6.41 -4.46 5.41
CA VAL A 135 6.43 -3.09 5.89
C VAL A 135 5.00 -2.56 5.89
N SER A 136 4.63 -1.83 6.94
CA SER A 136 3.32 -1.15 7.07
C SER A 136 3.45 0.19 7.76
#